data_AF-A0A1I2N5N8-F1
#
_entry.id   AF-A0A1I2N5N8-F1
#
_cell.length_a   1.000
_cell.length_b   1.000
_cell.length_c   1.000
_cell.angle_alpha   90.00
_cell.angle_beta   90.00
_cell.angle_gamma   90.00
#
_symmetry.space_group_name_H-M   'P 1'
#
loop_
_entity.id
_entity.type
_entity.pdbx_description
1 polymer ?
#
loop_
_entity_poly.entity_id
_entity_poly.type
_entity_poly.pdbx_seq_one_letter_code
_entity_poly.pdbx_strand_id
1 'polypeptide(L)'
;MDDVICHVAIADDWEMSRGFGVYEVATRNVPLEPGDHVRVTTPAEVDAIVAERYADLSIPLLRVDLSVAGLRAAGVEVAWHEGTPRVLGGIPMDPDVVLAETPISPRR
;
A
#
# COMPACT_ATOMS: atom_id res chain seq x y z
N MET A 1 -3.08 -3.67 20.24
CA MET A 1 -2.35 -4.50 19.28
C MET A 1 -2.71 -3.88 17.95
N ASP A 2 -1.82 -3.05 17.42
CA ASP A 2 -2.10 -2.27 16.23
C ASP A 2 -1.93 -3.17 15.02
N ASP A 3 -3.01 -3.39 14.27
CA ASP A 3 -2.98 -4.24 13.09
C ASP A 3 -2.09 -3.59 12.02
N VAL A 4 -1.19 -4.38 11.43
CA VAL A 4 -0.31 -3.95 10.34
C VAL A 4 -0.78 -4.58 9.04
N ILE A 5 -0.96 -3.76 8.02
CA ILE A 5 -1.25 -4.17 6.65
C ILE A 5 -0.15 -3.65 5.73
N CYS A 6 0.03 -4.29 4.58
CA CYS A 6 1.09 -3.96 3.63
C CYS A 6 0.51 -3.47 2.30
N HIS A 7 1.06 -2.40 1.77
CA HIS A 7 0.87 -1.99 0.39
C HIS A 7 2.11 -2.31 -0.44
N VAL A 8 1.94 -2.71 -1.71
CA VAL A 8 3.05 -2.85 -2.66
C VAL A 8 2.97 -1.73 -3.69
N ALA A 9 3.93 -0.82 -3.64
CA ALA A 9 4.03 0.33 -4.53
C ALA A 9 5.21 0.18 -5.50
N ILE A 10 5.10 0.83 -6.67
CA ILE A 10 6.27 1.15 -7.48
C ILE A 10 7.04 2.24 -6.74
N ALA A 11 8.36 2.08 -6.61
CA ALA A 11 9.18 2.98 -5.79
C ALA A 11 9.10 4.44 -6.26
N ASP A 12 9.12 4.68 -7.57
CA ASP A 12 9.05 6.02 -8.15
C ASP A 12 7.70 6.69 -7.85
N ASP A 13 6.59 5.97 -8.01
CA ASP A 13 5.24 6.48 -7.70
C ASP A 13 5.13 6.87 -6.22
N TRP A 14 5.66 6.00 -5.34
CA TRP A 14 5.67 6.24 -3.89
C TRP A 14 6.47 7.49 -3.52
N GLU A 15 7.68 7.63 -4.09
CA GLU A 15 8.54 8.77 -3.81
C GLU A 15 7.93 10.09 -4.29
N MET A 16 7.29 10.09 -5.47
CA MET A 16 6.59 11.28 -5.97
C MET A 16 5.45 11.72 -5.04
N SER A 17 4.72 10.77 -4.43
CA SER A 17 3.63 11.08 -3.51
C SER A 17 4.07 11.80 -2.22
N ARG A 18 5.36 11.75 -1.84
CA ARG A 18 5.87 12.53 -0.71
C ARG A 18 5.68 14.03 -0.89
N GLY A 19 5.82 14.53 -2.11
CA GLY A 19 5.63 15.95 -2.42
C GLY A 19 4.18 16.42 -2.24
N PHE A 20 3.22 15.49 -2.29
CA PHE A 20 1.79 15.75 -2.16
C PHE A 20 1.26 15.43 -0.75
N GLY A 21 2.03 14.72 0.08
CA GLY A 21 1.64 14.31 1.43
C GLY A 21 0.64 13.15 1.48
N VAL A 22 0.21 12.63 0.34
CA VAL A 22 -0.76 11.53 0.22
C VAL A 22 -0.45 10.67 -1.01
N TYR A 23 -0.61 9.35 -0.88
CA TYR A 23 -0.53 8.39 -1.97
C TYR A 23 -1.94 8.03 -2.49
N GLU A 24 -2.21 8.31 -3.76
CA GLU A 24 -3.53 8.17 -4.38
C GLU A 24 -3.51 7.23 -5.60
N VAL A 25 -2.80 6.11 -5.49
CA VAL A 25 -2.76 5.07 -6.54
C VAL A 25 -3.41 3.80 -5.99
N ALA A 26 -4.47 3.32 -6.64
CA ALA A 26 -5.21 2.13 -6.21
C ALA A 26 -4.44 0.82 -6.47
N THR A 27 -3.70 0.78 -7.58
CA THR A 27 -2.73 -0.25 -7.99
C THR A 27 -1.96 0.24 -9.21
N ARG A 28 -0.89 -0.46 -9.63
CA ARG A 28 -0.13 -0.23 -10.89
C ARG A 28 -0.93 0.53 -11.98
N ASN A 29 -0.53 1.76 -12.28
CA ASN A 29 -1.12 2.63 -13.32
C ASN A 29 -2.64 2.90 -13.20
N VAL A 30 -3.23 2.66 -12.04
CA VAL A 30 -4.64 2.94 -11.75
C VAL A 30 -4.69 4.01 -10.66
N PRO A 31 -5.07 5.26 -11.01
CA PRO A 31 -5.30 6.29 -10.00
C PRO A 31 -6.43 5.84 -9.08
N LEU A 32 -6.39 6.28 -7.83
CA LEU A 32 -7.48 6.07 -6.91
C LEU A 32 -8.66 6.98 -7.29
N GLU A 33 -9.78 6.37 -7.69
CA GLU A 33 -11.02 7.09 -7.98
C GLU A 33 -11.98 7.09 -6.77
N PRO A 34 -12.93 8.04 -6.69
CA PRO A 34 -13.93 8.04 -5.63
C PRO A 34 -14.73 6.74 -5.58
N GLY A 35 -14.74 6.08 -4.42
CA GLY A 35 -15.41 4.79 -4.22
C GLY A 35 -14.53 3.56 -4.49
N ASP A 36 -13.29 3.77 -4.93
CA ASP A 36 -12.31 2.71 -5.10
C ASP A 36 -11.47 2.51 -3.83
N HIS A 37 -10.49 1.60 -3.86
CA HIS A 37 -9.62 1.34 -2.70
C HIS A 37 -8.17 1.06 -3.08
N VAL A 38 -7.25 1.44 -2.21
CA VAL A 38 -5.85 1.02 -2.33
C VAL A 38 -5.73 -0.45 -1.99
N ARG A 39 -5.12 -1.21 -2.91
CA ARG A 39 -4.88 -2.64 -2.72
C ARG A 39 -3.81 -2.83 -1.66
N VAL A 40 -4.21 -3.43 -0.55
CA VAL A 40 -3.36 -3.77 0.58
C VAL A 40 -3.53 -5.25 0.90
N THR A 41 -2.58 -5.81 1.61
CA THR A 41 -2.59 -7.22 2.00
C THR A 41 -2.01 -7.37 3.40
N THR A 42 -1.90 -8.60 3.90
CA THR A 42 -1.19 -8.87 5.16
C THR A 42 0.30 -9.12 4.89
N PRO A 43 1.19 -8.93 5.88
CA PRO A 43 2.62 -9.20 5.70
C PRO A 43 2.96 -10.60 5.16
N ALA A 44 2.13 -11.61 5.47
CA ALA A 44 2.33 -12.99 5.04
C ALA A 44 2.05 -13.22 3.54
N GLU A 45 1.21 -12.38 2.94
CA GLU A 45 0.71 -12.54 1.57
C GLU A 45 1.49 -11.69 0.55
N VAL A 46 2.43 -10.84 1.01
CA VAL A 46 3.19 -9.93 0.12
C VAL A 46 3.92 -10.69 -0.98
N ASP A 47 4.62 -11.76 -0.65
CA ASP A 47 5.39 -12.54 -1.62
C ASP A 47 4.50 -13.14 -2.72
N ALA A 48 3.31 -13.62 -2.35
CA ALA A 48 2.34 -14.15 -3.30
C ALA A 48 1.81 -13.06 -4.24
N ILE A 49 1.47 -11.89 -3.71
CA ILE A 49 1.01 -10.73 -4.50
C ILE A 49 2.08 -10.23 -5.46
N VAL A 50 3.34 -10.15 -5.02
CA VAL A 50 4.46 -9.74 -5.88
C VAL A 50 4.63 -10.71 -7.04
N ALA A 51 4.61 -12.01 -6.76
CA ALA A 51 4.74 -13.04 -7.79
C ALA A 51 3.55 -13.05 -8.77
N GLU A 52 2.32 -12.83 -8.29
CA GLU A 52 1.12 -12.85 -9.15
C GLU A 52 0.98 -11.58 -10.00
N ARG A 53 1.27 -10.40 -9.44
CA ARG A 53 0.89 -9.10 -10.03
C ARG A 53 2.04 -8.26 -10.55
N TYR A 54 3.26 -8.54 -10.11
CA TYR A 54 4.44 -7.73 -10.41
C TYR A 54 5.61 -8.54 -11.00
N ALA A 55 5.44 -9.84 -11.26
CA ALA A 55 6.51 -10.68 -11.83
C ALA A 55 6.96 -10.25 -13.23
N ASP A 56 6.12 -9.55 -13.98
CA ASP A 56 6.46 -9.01 -15.31
C ASP A 56 7.26 -7.70 -15.24
N LEU A 57 7.42 -7.11 -14.06
CA LEU A 57 8.10 -5.84 -13.87
C LEU A 57 9.59 -6.01 -13.58
N SER A 58 10.39 -5.17 -14.21
CA SER A 58 11.83 -5.03 -13.92
C SER A 58 12.17 -3.72 -13.21
N ILE A 59 11.16 -3.03 -12.68
CA ILE A 59 11.31 -1.74 -11.99
C ILE A 59 11.29 -1.93 -10.46
N PRO A 60 11.90 -1.03 -9.68
CA PRO A 60 11.94 -1.15 -8.22
C PRO A 60 10.55 -1.09 -7.58
N LEU A 61 10.32 -1.97 -6.60
CA LEU A 61 9.10 -2.02 -5.81
C LEU A 61 9.42 -1.78 -4.33
N LEU A 62 8.42 -1.27 -3.61
CA LEU A 62 8.44 -1.10 -2.16
C LEU A 62 7.30 -1.89 -1.53
N ARG A 63 7.61 -2.62 -0.47
CA ARG A 63 6.62 -3.00 0.54
C ARG A 63 6.53 -1.86 1.54
N VAL A 64 5.33 -1.34 1.74
CA VAL A 64 5.04 -0.30 2.73
C VAL A 64 4.17 -0.90 3.83
N ASP A 65 4.66 -0.89 5.06
CA ASP A 65 3.92 -1.34 6.23
C ASP A 65 3.12 -0.18 6.80
N LEU A 66 1.81 -0.40 6.96
CA LEU A 66 0.84 0.62 7.35
C LEU A 66 0.18 0.26 8.67
N SER A 67 0.06 1.26 9.54
CA SER A 67 -0.70 1.18 10.79
C SER A 67 -2.19 1.32 10.50
N VAL A 68 -2.99 0.29 10.80
CA VAL A 68 -4.47 0.39 10.71
C VAL A 68 -5.00 1.44 11.69
N ALA A 69 -4.39 1.55 12.87
CA ALA A 69 -4.75 2.57 13.85
C ALA A 69 -4.40 3.98 13.34
N GLY A 70 -3.22 4.16 12.74
CA GLY A 70 -2.78 5.42 12.15
C GLY A 70 -3.68 5.87 11.01
N LEU A 71 -4.02 4.96 10.09
CA LEU A 71 -4.96 5.23 8.99
C LEU A 71 -6.30 5.74 9.52
N ARG A 72 -6.87 5.04 10.50
CA ARG A 72 -8.14 5.45 11.13
C ARG A 72 -8.04 6.79 11.83
N ALA A 73 -6.94 7.05 12.53
CA ALA A 73 -6.70 8.34 13.19
C ALA A 73 -6.58 9.49 12.18
N ALA A 74 -6.03 9.22 11.00
CA ALA A 74 -5.98 10.16 9.89
C ALA A 74 -7.30 10.28 9.09
N GLY A 75 -8.37 9.61 9.53
CA GLY A 75 -9.69 9.64 8.89
C GLY A 75 -9.83 8.73 7.66
N VAL A 76 -8.89 7.78 7.47
CA VAL A 76 -8.93 6.82 6.37
C VAL A 76 -9.53 5.50 6.84
N GLU A 77 -10.63 5.09 6.20
CA GLU A 77 -11.31 3.85 6.54
C GLU A 77 -10.53 2.62 6.04
N VAL A 78 -10.44 1.60 6.91
CA VAL A 78 -9.91 0.28 6.57
C VAL A 78 -11.03 -0.75 6.72
N ALA A 79 -11.48 -1.28 5.59
CA ALA A 79 -12.48 -2.33 5.51
C ALA A 79 -11.81 -3.69 5.28
N TRP A 80 -12.45 -4.77 5.73
CA TRP A 80 -12.00 -6.13 5.51
C TRP A 80 -13.04 -6.89 4.70
N HIS A 81 -12.62 -7.54 3.64
CA HIS A 81 -13.48 -8.35 2.78
C HIS A 81 -12.85 -9.73 2.58
N GLU A 82 -13.52 -10.77 3.08
CA GLU A 82 -13.04 -12.17 3.01
C GLU A 82 -11.58 -12.34 3.50
N GLY A 83 -11.21 -11.61 4.56
CA GLY A 83 -9.85 -11.64 5.13
C GLY A 83 -8.82 -10.78 4.41
N THR A 84 -9.20 -10.10 3.33
CA THR A 84 -8.33 -9.15 2.61
C THR A 84 -8.66 -7.72 3.05
N PRO A 85 -7.66 -6.94 3.52
CA PRO A 85 -7.88 -5.55 3.88
C PRO A 85 -8.07 -4.66 2.63
N ARG A 86 -8.75 -3.53 2.81
CA ARG A 86 -8.97 -2.49 1.79
C ARG A 86 -8.86 -1.13 2.46
N VAL A 87 -8.02 -0.25 1.93
CA VAL A 87 -7.93 1.15 2.38
C VAL A 87 -8.80 2.00 1.48
N LEU A 88 -9.87 2.58 2.04
CA LEU A 88 -10.91 3.30 1.29
C LEU A 88 -10.57 4.79 1.16
N GLY A 89 -9.36 5.09 0.71
CA GLY A 89 -8.86 6.45 0.58
C GLY A 89 -7.36 6.47 0.27
N GLY A 90 -6.81 7.66 0.03
CA GLY A 90 -5.38 7.83 -0.13
C GLY A 90 -4.64 7.51 1.16
N ILE A 91 -3.39 7.06 1.06
CA ILE A 91 -2.54 6.77 2.23
C ILE A 91 -1.79 8.06 2.59
N PRO A 92 -2.01 8.64 3.79
CA PRO A 92 -1.23 9.79 4.24
C PRO A 92 0.24 9.43 4.40
N MET A 93 1.14 10.29 3.94
CA MET A 93 2.60 10.15 4.10
C MET A 93 3.05 10.60 5.51
N ASP A 94 2.38 10.05 6.52
CA ASP A 94 2.56 10.40 7.93
C ASP A 94 3.30 9.25 8.66
N PRO A 95 4.27 9.53 9.55
CA PRO A 95 4.98 8.49 10.30
C PRO A 95 4.08 7.63 11.22
N ASP A 96 2.92 8.14 11.64
CA ASP A 96 1.95 7.37 12.42
C ASP A 96 1.15 6.39 11.52
N VAL A 97 1.13 6.64 10.20
CA VAL A 97 0.52 5.78 9.18
C VAL A 97 1.55 4.83 8.56
N VAL A 98 2.69 5.34 8.10
CA VAL A 98 3.74 4.63 7.39
C VAL A 98 4.81 4.18 8.38
N LEU A 99 4.77 2.90 8.74
CA LEU A 99 5.64 2.32 9.77
C LEU A 99 7.01 1.90 9.24
N ALA A 100 7.04 1.37 8.02
CA ALA A 100 8.28 0.94 7.38
C ALA A 100 8.13 0.90 5.86
N GLU A 101 9.25 1.10 5.17
CA GLU A 101 9.38 0.98 3.72
C GLU A 101 10.55 0.03 3.44
N THR A 102 10.25 -1.08 2.76
CA THR A 102 11.24 -2.13 2.48
C THR A 102 11.33 -2.33 0.97
N PRO A 103 12.51 -2.10 0.35
CA PRO A 103 12.73 -2.48 -1.04
C PRO A 103 12.51 -3.97 -1.26
N ILE A 104 11.71 -4.31 -2.27
CA ILE A 104 11.47 -5.70 -2.67
C ILE A 104 11.85 -5.88 -4.14
N SER A 105 12.52 -6.98 -4.44
CA SER A 105 12.84 -7.35 -5.82
C SER A 105 11.78 -8.31 -6.33
N PRO A 106 11.14 -8.06 -7.49
CA PRO A 106 10.37 -9.09 -8.15
C PRO A 106 11.32 -10.25 -8.46
N ARG A 107 11.05 -11.43 -7.89
CA ARG A 107 11.82 -12.64 -8.17
C ARG A 107 11.67 -12.97 -9.66
N ARG A 108 12.79 -12.99 -10.38
CA ARG A 108 12.88 -13.45 -11.78
C ARG A 108 12.62 -14.95 -11.89
#